data_AF-A0A2V5KG41-F1
#
_entry.id   AF-A0A2V5KG41-F1
#
_cell.length_a   1.000
_cell.length_b   1.000
_cell.length_c   1.000
_cell.angle_alpha   90.00
_cell.angle_beta   90.00
_cell.angle_gamma   90.00
#
_symmetry.space_group_name_H-M   'P 1'
#
loop_
_entity.id
_entity.type
_entity.pdbx_description
1 polymer ?
#
loop_
_entity_poly.entity_id
_entity_poly.type
_entity_poly.pdbx_seq_one_letter_code
_entity_poly.pdbx_strand_id
1 'polypeptide(L)'
;ELLLGRAAPTGMRPLNAKKQFAFEIVQMYHSAAVAQKTLDEWNTRFSNRDLEHANLPAFSVSGLKQHDLVTLVWNAYREAFDLEKSRSEVSRLIKQGSVELDGQKIRDPKAVIKLKSGQILRIDKRHAVRVA
;
A
#
# COMPACT_ATOMS: atom_id res chain seq x y z
N GLU A 1 28.98 -1.69 -12.50
CA GLU A 1 29.16 -0.73 -11.38
C GLU A 1 27.89 -0.67 -10.55
N LEU A 2 27.99 -0.29 -9.27
CA LEU A 2 26.81 0.13 -8.48
C LEU A 2 26.19 1.36 -9.14
N LEU A 3 24.86 1.54 -9.08
CA LEU A 3 24.14 2.63 -9.77
C LEU A 3 24.70 4.03 -9.50
N LEU A 4 25.34 4.25 -8.34
CA LEU A 4 25.96 5.52 -7.96
C LEU A 4 27.49 5.46 -7.82
N GLY A 5 28.12 4.36 -8.22
CA GLY A 5 29.59 4.23 -8.27
C GLY A 5 30.34 4.34 -6.93
N ARG A 6 29.66 4.34 -5.78
CA ARG A 6 30.26 4.58 -4.46
C ARG A 6 29.85 3.55 -3.41
N ALA A 7 30.70 3.38 -2.39
CA ALA A 7 30.44 2.50 -1.26
C ALA A 7 29.33 3.05 -0.33
N ALA A 8 28.61 2.15 0.33
CA ALA A 8 27.62 2.53 1.33
C ALA A 8 28.30 3.14 2.58
N PRO A 9 27.69 4.17 3.22
CA PRO A 9 28.26 4.79 4.41
C PRO A 9 28.38 3.80 5.57
N THR A 10 29.58 3.71 6.15
CA THR A 10 29.87 2.87 7.32
C THR A 10 29.24 3.45 8.58
N GLY A 11 28.61 2.60 9.41
CA GLY A 11 27.97 3.02 10.66
C GLY A 11 26.53 3.55 10.53
N MET A 12 26.02 3.75 9.31
CA MET A 12 24.61 4.13 9.11
C MET A 12 23.69 2.92 9.29
N ARG A 13 22.52 3.11 9.92
CA ARG A 13 21.49 2.06 9.99
C ARG A 13 21.10 1.61 8.58
N PRO A 14 21.01 0.28 8.30
CA PRO A 14 20.77 -0.23 6.94
C PRO A 14 19.53 0.35 6.24
N LEU A 15 18.46 0.65 7.00
CA LEU A 15 17.26 1.28 6.43
C LEU A 15 17.52 2.71 5.95
N ASN A 16 18.29 3.49 6.72
CA ASN A 16 18.61 4.87 6.36
C ASN A 16 19.51 4.90 5.12
N ALA A 17 20.48 4.00 5.03
CA ALA A 17 21.33 3.87 3.84
C ALA A 17 20.50 3.55 2.59
N LYS A 18 19.50 2.66 2.69
CA LYS A 18 18.57 2.36 1.60
C LYS A 18 17.70 3.55 1.21
N LYS A 19 17.18 4.30 2.19
CA LYS A 19 16.38 5.51 1.93
C LYS A 19 17.20 6.57 1.22
N GLN A 20 18.41 6.83 1.69
CA GLN A 20 19.31 7.79 1.07
C GLN A 20 19.65 7.38 -0.37
N PHE A 21 20.00 6.11 -0.58
CA PHE A 21 20.30 5.60 -1.91
C PHE A 21 19.12 5.73 -2.88
N ALA A 22 17.91 5.37 -2.45
CA ALA A 22 16.70 5.52 -3.25
C ALA A 22 16.38 7.00 -3.54
N PHE A 23 16.55 7.88 -2.56
CA PHE A 23 16.38 9.33 -2.74
C PHE A 23 17.30 9.88 -3.82
N GLU A 24 18.58 9.52 -3.79
CA GLU A 24 19.58 9.98 -4.76
C GLU A 24 19.29 9.48 -6.18
N ILE A 25 18.81 8.24 -6.32
CA ILE A 25 18.35 7.71 -7.62
C ILE A 25 17.18 8.54 -8.16
N VAL A 26 16.16 8.79 -7.34
CA VAL A 26 14.99 9.59 -7.77
C VAL A 26 15.41 11.02 -8.10
N GLN A 27 16.30 11.61 -7.31
CA GLN A 27 16.83 12.94 -7.58
C GLN A 27 17.56 13.01 -8.91
N MET A 28 18.38 11.99 -9.23
CA MET A 28 19.16 11.92 -10.46
C MET A 28 18.28 11.85 -11.72
N TYR A 29 17.22 11.05 -11.69
CA TYR A 29 16.37 10.80 -12.87
C TYR A 29 15.11 11.67 -12.95
N HIS A 30 14.72 12.35 -11.86
CA HIS A 30 13.53 13.19 -11.83
C HIS A 30 13.84 14.61 -11.35
N SER A 31 13.97 14.81 -10.03
CA SER A 31 14.38 16.09 -9.42
C SER A 31 14.50 15.94 -7.90
N ALA A 32 15.15 16.90 -7.24
CA ALA A 32 15.20 16.96 -5.78
C ALA A 32 13.81 17.09 -5.14
N ALA A 33 12.91 17.85 -5.76
CA ALA A 33 11.54 18.01 -5.26
C ALA A 33 10.75 16.69 -5.30
N VAL A 34 10.88 15.92 -6.39
CA VAL A 34 10.24 14.60 -6.49
C VAL A 34 10.86 13.61 -5.50
N ALA A 35 12.18 13.60 -5.36
CA ALA A 35 12.87 12.74 -4.40
C ALA A 35 12.40 12.98 -2.95
N GLN A 36 12.29 14.25 -2.56
CA GLN A 36 11.81 14.64 -1.24
C GLN A 36 10.36 14.20 -1.03
N LYS A 37 9.48 14.51 -1.99
CA LYS A 37 8.08 14.10 -1.94
C LYS A 37 7.94 12.58 -1.80
N THR A 38 8.67 11.79 -2.59
CA THR A 38 8.62 10.33 -2.52
C THR A 38 9.16 9.79 -1.19
N LEU A 39 10.21 10.40 -0.64
CA LEU A 39 10.73 10.03 0.67
C LEU A 39 9.71 10.30 1.79
N ASP A 40 9.04 11.45 1.73
CA ASP A 40 8.02 11.84 2.70
C ASP A 40 6.79 10.92 2.60
N GLU A 41 6.30 10.63 1.38
CA GLU A 41 5.23 9.66 1.15
C GLU A 41 5.58 8.26 1.67
N TRP A 42 6.83 7.81 1.43
CA TRP A 42 7.31 6.54 1.99
C TRP A 42 7.28 6.57 3.52
N ASN A 43 7.75 7.68 4.13
CA ASN A 43 7.83 7.82 5.57
C ASN A 43 6.44 7.78 6.21
N THR A 44 5.49 8.54 5.66
CA THR A 44 4.09 8.56 6.09
C THR A 44 3.48 7.16 6.03
N ARG A 45 3.58 6.48 4.88
CA ARG A 45 2.91 5.19 4.66
C ARG A 45 3.56 4.03 5.41
N PHE A 46 4.90 3.91 5.37
CA PHE A 46 5.59 2.70 5.82
C PHE A 46 6.33 2.86 7.15
N SER A 47 6.90 4.04 7.41
CA SER A 47 7.57 4.31 8.69
C SER A 47 6.55 4.63 9.77
N ASN A 48 5.66 5.59 9.52
CA ASN A 48 4.69 6.10 10.48
C ASN A 48 3.40 5.27 10.49
N ARG A 49 3.17 4.47 9.44
CA ARG A 49 1.93 3.68 9.24
C ARG A 49 0.67 4.56 9.21
N ASP A 50 0.84 5.80 8.78
CA ASP A 50 -0.22 6.78 8.65
C ASP A 50 -0.86 6.62 7.27
N LEU A 51 -1.86 5.74 7.20
CA LEU A 51 -2.61 5.52 5.97
C LEU A 51 -3.61 6.65 5.70
N GLU A 52 -4.00 7.42 6.71
CA GLU A 52 -4.96 8.52 6.59
C GLU A 52 -4.41 9.66 5.75
N HIS A 53 -3.14 10.02 5.97
CA HIS A 53 -2.44 11.06 5.22
C HIS A 53 -1.62 10.52 4.03
N ALA A 54 -1.58 9.19 3.85
CA ALA A 54 -0.91 8.60 2.70
C ALA A 54 -1.68 8.86 1.39
N ASN A 55 -0.92 9.11 0.33
CA ASN A 55 -1.45 9.09 -1.03
C ASN A 55 -1.72 7.63 -1.43
N LEU A 56 -3.00 7.25 -1.48
CA LEU A 56 -3.46 5.89 -1.77
C LEU A 56 -4.20 5.86 -3.11
N PRO A 57 -4.03 4.79 -3.91
CA PRO A 57 -4.81 4.62 -5.14
C PRO A 57 -6.31 4.59 -4.81
N ALA A 58 -7.07 5.30 -5.64
CA ALA A 58 -8.52 5.31 -5.57
C ALA A 58 -9.08 3.97 -6.07
N PHE A 59 -10.03 3.41 -5.33
CA PHE A 59 -10.75 2.20 -5.69
C PHE A 59 -12.25 2.51 -5.75
N SER A 60 -12.82 2.37 -6.95
CA SER A 60 -14.25 2.64 -7.16
C SER A 60 -15.09 1.42 -6.83
N VAL A 61 -16.19 1.65 -6.11
CA VAL A 61 -17.16 0.61 -5.74
C VAL A 61 -18.39 0.65 -6.66
N SER A 62 -18.31 1.37 -7.79
CA SER A 62 -19.40 1.55 -8.75
C SER A 62 -19.75 0.23 -9.45
N GLY A 63 -20.56 -0.58 -8.77
CA GLY A 63 -20.98 -1.93 -9.17
C GLY A 63 -20.99 -2.95 -8.02
N LEU A 64 -20.31 -2.64 -6.91
CA LEU A 64 -20.08 -3.56 -5.79
C LEU A 64 -20.88 -3.20 -4.52
N LYS A 65 -22.13 -2.73 -4.66
CA LYS A 65 -22.99 -2.45 -3.51
C LYS A 65 -23.41 -3.78 -2.84
N GLN A 66 -22.72 -4.15 -1.77
CA GLN A 66 -22.87 -5.40 -0.99
C GLN A 66 -22.27 -6.64 -1.65
N HIS A 67 -20.94 -6.75 -1.57
CA HIS A 67 -20.24 -7.98 -1.91
C HIS A 67 -19.56 -8.55 -0.67
N ASP A 68 -19.29 -9.85 -0.73
CA ASP A 68 -18.42 -10.50 0.23
C ASP A 68 -17.02 -9.85 0.20
N LEU A 69 -16.35 -9.85 1.35
CA LEU A 69 -15.03 -9.25 1.50
C LEU A 69 -13.99 -9.84 0.54
N VAL A 70 -14.11 -11.12 0.16
CA VAL A 70 -13.19 -11.74 -0.80
C VAL A 70 -13.31 -11.07 -2.16
N THR A 71 -14.52 -10.86 -2.67
CA THR A 71 -14.77 -10.19 -3.95
C THR A 71 -14.24 -8.75 -3.94
N LEU A 72 -14.49 -8.00 -2.86
CA LEU A 72 -13.99 -6.62 -2.72
C LEU A 72 -12.46 -6.56 -2.78
N VAL A 73 -11.78 -7.39 -1.98
CA VAL A 73 -10.32 -7.41 -1.92
C VAL A 73 -9.71 -7.93 -3.22
N TRP A 74 -10.34 -8.93 -3.84
CA TRP A 74 -9.92 -9.48 -5.13
C TRP A 74 -9.99 -8.44 -6.26
N ASN A 75 -11.08 -7.67 -6.32
CA ASN A 75 -11.20 -6.55 -7.28
C ASN A 75 -10.17 -5.45 -6.97
N ALA A 76 -9.98 -5.09 -5.70
CA ALA A 76 -8.99 -4.08 -5.31
C ALA A 76 -7.57 -4.47 -5.74
N TYR A 77 -7.18 -5.74 -5.64
CA TYR A 77 -5.88 -6.21 -6.15
C TYR A 77 -5.71 -6.00 -7.66
N ARG A 78 -6.76 -6.28 -8.44
CA ARG A 78 -6.71 -6.15 -9.89
C ARG A 78 -6.80 -4.70 -10.35
N GLU A 79 -7.81 -3.97 -9.88
CA GLU A 79 -8.12 -2.62 -10.38
C GLU A 79 -7.12 -1.57 -9.89
N ALA A 80 -6.66 -1.66 -8.64
CA ALA A 80 -5.79 -0.64 -8.06
C ALA A 80 -4.29 -0.96 -8.17
N PHE A 81 -3.92 -2.24 -8.39
CA PHE A 81 -2.52 -2.67 -8.36
C PHE A 81 -2.10 -3.57 -9.52
N ASP A 82 -3.00 -3.95 -10.43
CA ASP A 82 -2.74 -4.89 -11.53
C ASP A 82 -2.11 -6.22 -11.05
N LEU A 83 -2.54 -6.70 -9.87
CA LEU A 83 -2.07 -7.94 -9.26
C LEU A 83 -3.13 -9.03 -9.37
N GLU A 84 -2.78 -10.14 -10.01
CA GLU A 84 -3.65 -11.31 -10.03
C GLU A 84 -3.44 -12.17 -8.78
N LYS A 85 -4.50 -12.24 -7.96
CA LYS A 85 -4.60 -13.13 -6.81
C LYS A 85 -5.74 -14.10 -7.00
N SER A 86 -5.55 -15.35 -6.58
CA SER A 86 -6.67 -16.29 -6.53
C SER A 86 -7.64 -15.89 -5.39
N ARG A 87 -8.93 -16.18 -5.56
CA ARG A 87 -9.93 -15.95 -4.49
C ARG A 87 -9.59 -16.72 -3.20
N SER A 88 -8.99 -17.91 -3.33
CA SER A 88 -8.51 -18.72 -2.20
C SER A 88 -7.37 -18.04 -1.45
N GLU A 89 -6.41 -17.42 -2.15
CA GLU A 89 -5.35 -16.61 -1.51
C GLU A 89 -5.93 -15.42 -0.75
N VAL A 90 -6.86 -14.70 -1.35
CA VAL A 90 -7.53 -13.55 -0.70
C VAL A 90 -8.29 -14.00 0.55
N SER A 91 -9.04 -15.09 0.47
CA SER A 91 -9.73 -15.68 1.63
C SER A 91 -8.75 -16.03 2.76
N ARG A 92 -7.58 -16.58 2.42
CA ARG A 92 -6.52 -16.87 3.39
C ARG A 92 -5.98 -15.59 4.05
N LEU A 93 -5.74 -14.53 3.27
CA LEU A 93 -5.27 -13.24 3.80
C LEU A 93 -6.26 -12.62 4.78
N ILE A 94 -7.55 -12.68 4.48
CA ILE A 94 -8.63 -12.23 5.36
C ILE A 94 -8.62 -13.03 6.65
N LYS A 95 -8.64 -14.37 6.59
CA LYS A 95 -8.61 -15.24 7.78
C LYS A 95 -7.38 -14.98 8.67
N GLN A 96 -6.25 -14.65 8.07
CA GLN A 96 -5.01 -14.29 8.78
C GLN A 96 -5.03 -12.88 9.39
N GLY A 97 -6.08 -12.09 9.15
CA GLY A 97 -6.23 -10.73 9.67
C GLY A 97 -5.34 -9.71 8.96
N SER A 98 -5.01 -9.93 7.68
CA SER A 98 -4.24 -8.98 6.88
C SER A 98 -5.09 -7.79 6.40
N VAL A 99 -6.40 -8.01 6.29
CA VAL A 99 -7.36 -7.05 5.76
C VAL A 99 -7.96 -6.20 6.88
N GLU A 100 -7.90 -4.88 6.72
CA GLU A 100 -8.44 -3.88 7.64
C GLU A 100 -9.29 -2.84 6.89
N LEU A 101 -10.38 -2.41 7.50
CA LEU A 101 -11.19 -1.27 7.05
C LEU A 101 -11.13 -0.20 8.14
N ASP A 102 -10.64 1.00 7.81
CA ASP A 102 -10.44 2.11 8.76
C ASP A 102 -9.71 1.65 10.05
N GLY A 103 -8.70 0.78 9.89
CA GLY A 103 -7.92 0.20 10.99
C GLY A 103 -8.57 -0.98 11.71
N GLN A 104 -9.83 -1.33 11.42
CA GLN A 104 -10.51 -2.48 12.01
C GLN A 104 -10.27 -3.76 11.19
N LYS A 105 -9.67 -4.78 11.82
CA LYS A 105 -9.42 -6.08 11.19
C LYS A 105 -10.71 -6.84 10.92
N ILE A 106 -10.89 -7.27 9.67
CA ILE A 106 -12.00 -8.13 9.29
C ILE A 106 -11.44 -9.51 8.99
N ARG A 107 -11.91 -10.53 9.72
CA ARG A 107 -11.40 -11.92 9.62
C ARG A 107 -12.37 -12.89 8.97
N ASP A 108 -13.62 -12.50 8.79
CA ASP A 108 -14.63 -13.31 8.11
C ASP A 108 -14.59 -13.04 6.60
N PRO A 109 -14.20 -14.01 5.76
CA PRO A 109 -14.21 -13.85 4.31
C PRO A 109 -15.60 -13.68 3.72
N LYS A 110 -16.64 -14.15 4.42
CA LYS A 110 -18.03 -14.03 3.98
C LYS A 110 -18.70 -12.77 4.52
N ALA A 111 -17.97 -11.92 5.26
CA ALA A 111 -18.49 -10.66 5.74
C ALA A 111 -18.95 -9.81 4.56
N VAL A 112 -20.21 -9.39 4.61
CA VAL A 112 -20.77 -8.45 3.65
C VAL A 112 -20.45 -7.05 4.13
N ILE A 113 -19.59 -6.34 3.39
CA ILE A 113 -19.12 -5.01 3.77
C ILE A 113 -19.76 -3.97 2.85
N LYS A 114 -20.34 -2.95 3.48
CA LYS A 114 -20.81 -1.75 2.78
C LYS A 114 -19.75 -0.67 2.89
N LEU A 115 -19.00 -0.49 1.82
CA LEU A 115 -18.01 0.58 1.71
C LEU A 115 -18.71 1.95 1.57
N LYS A 116 -18.12 2.96 2.20
CA LYS A 116 -18.45 4.37 2.07
C LYS A 116 -17.28 5.10 1.42
N SER A 117 -17.58 6.13 0.63
CA SER A 117 -16.55 6.99 0.03
C SER A 117 -15.66 7.60 1.14
N GLY A 118 -14.36 7.68 0.87
CA GLY A 118 -13.34 8.17 1.80
C GLY A 118 -12.72 7.13 2.72
N GLN A 119 -13.34 5.94 2.88
CA GLN A 119 -12.80 4.88 3.73
C GLN A 119 -11.49 4.31 3.20
N ILE A 120 -10.66 3.81 4.11
CA ILE A 120 -9.37 3.20 3.78
C ILE A 120 -9.49 1.69 3.96
N LEU A 121 -9.33 0.97 2.85
CA LEU A 121 -9.27 -0.48 2.85
C LEU A 121 -7.82 -0.92 2.70
N ARG A 122 -7.24 -1.42 3.79
CA ARG A 122 -5.92 -2.08 3.76
C ARG A 122 -6.12 -3.54 3.43
N ILE A 123 -5.58 -4.01 2.31
CA ILE A 123 -5.75 -5.39 1.85
C ILE A 123 -4.59 -6.30 2.26
N ASP A 124 -3.39 -5.72 2.47
CA ASP A 124 -2.27 -6.40 3.13
C ASP A 124 -1.27 -5.41 3.74
N LYS A 125 -0.08 -5.89 4.14
CA LYS A 125 0.97 -5.06 4.77
C LYS A 125 1.55 -3.99 3.83
N ARG A 126 1.42 -4.15 2.52
CA ARG A 126 1.99 -3.28 1.49
C ARG A 126 0.93 -2.51 0.72
N HIS A 127 -0.27 -3.07 0.55
CA HIS A 127 -1.31 -2.52 -0.32
C HIS A 127 -2.50 -2.01 0.50
N ALA A 128 -2.88 -0.76 0.21
CA ALA A 128 -4.05 -0.09 0.76
C ALA A 128 -4.64 0.80 -0.32
N VAL A 129 -5.97 0.88 -0.36
CA VAL A 129 -6.73 1.70 -1.30
C VAL A 129 -7.63 2.67 -0.53
N ARG A 130 -7.92 3.81 -1.15
CA ARG A 130 -8.97 4.73 -0.66
C ARG A 130 -10.21 4.51 -1.50
N VAL A 131 -11.34 4.30 -0.84
CA VAL A 131 -12.63 4.13 -1.49
C VAL A 131 -13.06 5.46 -2.10
N ALA A 132 -13.29 5.49 -3.41
CA ALA A 132 -13.82 6.64 -4.15
C ALA A 132 -15.35 6.65 -4.14
#